data_AF-A0A1A8G2C9-F1
#
_entry.id   AF-A0A1A8G2C9-F1
#
_cell.length_a   1.000
_cell.length_b   1.000
_cell.length_c   1.000
_cell.angle_alpha   90.00
_cell.angle_beta   90.00
_cell.angle_gamma   90.00
#
_symmetry.space_group_name_H-M   'P 1'
#
loop_
_entity.id
_entity.type
_entity.pdbx_description
1 polymer ?
#
loop_
_entity_poly.entity_id
_entity_poly.type
_entity_poly.pdbx_seq_one_letter_code
_entity_poly.pdbx_strand_id
1 'polypeptide(L)'
;PVGGDVNLQVDYLYNAGAELAAARLNCHISRGTFPLFSWLFNNSVLPSEDCHVEFVLSQPGPGDPSQTLILTELSPKHSGYYQCSARDSYDPSGSWVQSAPVLVHITDQIRYLKPQGASPTETPQLHLFQRFSCPPLSPSAYYSAVSSS
;
A
#
# COMPACT_ATOMS: atom_id res chain seq x y z
N PRO A 1 15.15 -8.14 -17.82
CA PRO A 1 14.30 -8.94 -16.92
C PRO A 1 14.29 -8.39 -15.49
N VAL A 2 13.08 -8.10 -14.99
CA VAL A 2 12.81 -7.89 -13.56
C VAL A 2 13.25 -9.12 -12.77
N GLY A 3 13.99 -8.92 -11.68
CA GLY A 3 14.40 -10.01 -10.81
C GLY A 3 15.34 -9.56 -9.70
N GLY A 4 15.91 -10.52 -8.97
CA GLY A 4 16.69 -10.24 -7.77
C GLY A 4 15.82 -10.20 -6.52
N ASP A 5 16.31 -9.54 -5.48
CA ASP A 5 15.58 -9.36 -4.22
C ASP A 5 14.48 -8.29 -4.38
N VAL A 6 13.35 -8.55 -3.75
CA VAL A 6 12.22 -7.62 -3.62
C VAL A 6 12.07 -7.31 -2.14
N ASN A 7 12.24 -6.03 -1.79
CA ASN A 7 12.20 -5.58 -0.42
C ASN A 7 10.92 -4.79 -0.14
N LEU A 8 10.24 -5.14 0.95
CA LEU A 8 9.07 -4.43 1.42
C LEU A 8 9.42 -3.68 2.71
N GLN A 9 9.39 -2.35 2.64
CA GLN A 9 9.61 -1.46 3.79
C GLN A 9 8.27 -0.88 4.24
N VAL A 10 8.11 -0.69 5.55
CA VAL A 10 6.88 -0.16 6.15
C VAL A 10 7.24 1.02 7.04
N ASP A 11 6.65 2.18 6.74
CA ASP A 11 6.76 3.40 7.51
C ASP A 11 5.38 3.79 8.05
N TYR A 12 5.31 4.17 9.33
CA TYR A 12 4.09 4.69 9.95
C TYR A 12 4.12 6.22 9.93
N LEU A 13 3.08 6.83 9.39
CA LEU A 13 2.94 8.28 9.26
C LEU A 13 2.00 8.81 10.33
N TYR A 14 2.50 9.77 11.11
CA TYR A 14 1.76 10.41 12.20
C TYR A 14 1.38 11.84 11.84
N ASN A 15 0.22 12.30 12.29
CA ASN A 15 -0.18 13.70 12.14
C ASN A 15 0.50 14.59 13.21
N ALA A 16 0.26 15.91 13.15
CA ALA A 16 0.79 16.87 14.11
C ALA A 16 0.34 16.61 15.56
N GLY A 17 -0.78 15.91 15.76
CA GLY A 17 -1.28 15.45 17.05
C GLY A 17 -0.61 14.19 17.57
N ALA A 18 0.39 13.65 16.85
CA ALA A 18 1.02 12.35 17.09
C ALA A 18 0.03 11.17 17.04
N GLU A 19 -1.05 11.31 16.29
CA GLU A 19 -1.97 10.23 15.98
C GLU A 19 -1.54 9.56 14.68
N LEU A 20 -1.61 8.24 14.64
CA LEU A 20 -1.32 7.47 13.44
C LEU A 20 -2.32 7.83 12.33
N ALA A 21 -1.81 8.40 11.23
CA ALA A 21 -2.60 8.92 10.12
C ALA A 21 -2.61 7.98 8.92
N ALA A 22 -1.48 7.33 8.62
CA ALA A 22 -1.38 6.40 7.50
C ALA A 22 -0.20 5.43 7.68
N ALA A 23 -0.20 4.34 6.92
CA ALA A 23 0.95 3.46 6.78
C ALA A 23 1.42 3.48 5.33
N ARG A 24 2.70 3.71 5.13
CA ARG A 24 3.36 3.74 3.83
C ARG A 24 4.16 2.46 3.67
N LEU A 25 3.79 1.65 2.70
CA LEU A 25 4.49 0.43 2.34
C LEU A 25 5.23 0.68 1.03
N ASN A 26 6.55 0.55 1.01
CA ASN A 26 7.35 0.77 -0.18
C ASN A 26 7.94 -0.56 -0.68
N CYS A 27 7.55 -0.96 -1.87
CA CYS A 27 8.08 -2.13 -2.56
C CYS A 27 9.21 -1.71 -3.48
N HIS A 28 10.42 -2.20 -3.22
CA HIS A 28 11.61 -1.92 -3.99
C HIS A 28 12.11 -3.19 -4.69
N ILE A 29 12.56 -3.06 -5.94
CA ILE A 29 13.13 -4.16 -6.71
C ILE A 29 14.59 -3.83 -7.01
N SER A 30 15.48 -4.74 -6.64
CA SER A 30 16.93 -4.58 -6.82
C SER A 30 17.40 -4.57 -8.28
N ARG A 31 16.63 -5.15 -9.21
CA ARG A 31 17.01 -5.21 -10.63
C ARG A 31 15.80 -5.29 -11.56
N GLY A 32 15.86 -4.50 -12.62
CA GLY A 32 14.91 -4.53 -13.72
C GLY A 32 14.48 -3.14 -14.13
N THR A 33 13.79 -3.06 -15.26
CA THR A 33 13.15 -1.87 -15.78
C THR A 33 11.74 -2.26 -16.17
N PHE A 34 10.75 -1.41 -15.91
CA PHE A 34 9.33 -1.67 -16.21
C PHE A 34 8.71 -2.88 -15.46
N PRO A 35 8.78 -2.92 -14.12
CA PRO A 35 8.03 -3.91 -13.36
C PRO A 35 6.52 -3.65 -13.37
N LEU A 36 5.77 -4.72 -13.57
CA LEU A 36 4.38 -4.84 -13.19
C LEU A 36 4.33 -5.27 -11.72
N PHE A 37 3.71 -4.47 -10.86
CA PHE A 37 3.58 -4.78 -9.43
C PHE A 37 2.23 -5.41 -9.11
N SER A 38 2.20 -6.26 -8.08
CA SER A 38 0.99 -6.79 -7.46
C SER A 38 1.19 -6.91 -5.94
N TRP A 39 0.17 -6.53 -5.18
CA TRP A 39 0.19 -6.55 -3.72
C TRP A 39 -0.65 -7.69 -3.19
N LEU A 40 -0.18 -8.31 -2.11
CA LEU A 40 -0.89 -9.37 -1.41
C LEU A 40 -1.10 -8.96 0.05
N PHE A 41 -2.31 -9.19 0.55
CA PHE A 41 -2.69 -9.09 1.95
C PHE A 41 -3.20 -10.43 2.43
N ASN A 42 -2.57 -10.99 3.47
CA ASN A 42 -2.87 -12.34 3.97
C ASN A 42 -2.98 -13.36 2.82
N ASN A 43 -2.00 -13.32 1.92
CA ASN A 43 -1.88 -14.20 0.74
C ASN A 43 -2.98 -14.03 -0.33
N SER A 44 -3.85 -13.03 -0.18
CA SER A 44 -4.88 -12.69 -1.18
C SER A 44 -4.48 -11.43 -1.92
N VAL A 45 -4.74 -11.37 -3.23
CA VAL A 45 -4.40 -10.19 -4.04
C VAL A 45 -5.24 -9.00 -3.55
N LEU A 46 -4.56 -7.89 -3.27
CA LEU A 46 -5.23 -6.64 -2.93
C LEU A 46 -5.77 -6.00 -4.22
N PRO A 47 -7.09 -5.78 -4.32
CA PRO A 47 -7.66 -5.09 -5.47
C PRO A 47 -7.22 -3.63 -5.47
N SER A 48 -6.92 -3.09 -6.65
CA SER A 48 -6.54 -1.68 -6.80
C SER A 48 -7.68 -0.70 -6.53
N GLU A 49 -8.91 -1.21 -6.48
CA GLU A 49 -10.15 -0.43 -6.29
C GLU A 49 -10.57 -0.30 -4.82
N ASP A 50 -9.77 -0.80 -3.88
CA ASP A 50 -10.02 -0.59 -2.46
C ASP A 50 -9.84 0.90 -2.13
N CYS A 51 -10.93 1.56 -1.73
CA CYS A 51 -10.97 3.00 -1.51
C CYS A 51 -10.10 3.48 -0.34
N HIS A 52 -9.61 2.57 0.51
CA HIS A 52 -8.74 2.87 1.64
C HIS A 52 -7.25 2.70 1.31
N VAL A 53 -6.96 2.38 0.05
CA VAL A 53 -5.64 2.01 -0.45
C VAL A 53 -5.29 2.90 -1.64
N GLU A 54 -4.23 3.68 -1.51
CA GLU A 54 -3.71 4.51 -2.60
C GLU A 54 -2.39 3.93 -3.13
N PHE A 55 -2.34 3.68 -4.43
CA PHE A 55 -1.14 3.18 -5.10
C PHE A 55 -0.40 4.34 -5.74
N VAL A 56 0.78 4.65 -5.20
CA VAL A 56 1.67 5.69 -5.72
C VAL A 56 2.85 5.02 -6.40
N LEU A 57 2.86 5.06 -7.73
CA LEU A 57 4.02 4.64 -8.52
C LEU A 57 5.09 5.72 -8.44
N SER A 58 6.29 5.35 -8.01
CA SER A 58 7.45 6.22 -8.20
C SER A 58 7.80 6.17 -9.70
N GLN A 59 7.90 7.34 -10.35
CA GLN A 59 8.12 7.38 -11.80
C GLN A 59 9.37 6.56 -12.18
N PRO A 60 9.32 5.79 -13.28
CA PRO A 60 10.47 5.04 -13.78
C PRO A 60 11.53 6.02 -14.30
N GLY A 61 12.33 6.56 -13.39
CA GLY A 61 13.59 7.21 -13.70
C GLY A 61 14.72 6.18 -13.86
N PRO A 62 15.96 6.60 -14.11
CA PRO A 62 17.13 5.71 -14.15
C PRO A 62 17.50 5.09 -12.79
N GLY A 63 16.65 5.23 -11.77
CA GLY A 63 16.82 4.63 -10.44
C GLY A 63 16.07 3.31 -10.30
N ASP A 64 16.24 2.67 -9.15
CA ASP A 64 15.59 1.41 -8.83
C ASP A 64 14.06 1.57 -8.84
N PRO A 65 13.32 0.70 -9.55
CA PRO A 65 11.88 0.86 -9.66
C PRO A 65 11.19 0.46 -8.35
N SER A 66 10.30 1.33 -7.86
CA SER A 66 9.53 1.10 -6.65
C SER A 66 8.06 1.49 -6.78
N GLN A 67 7.19 0.77 -6.09
CA GLN A 67 5.78 1.14 -5.92
C GLN A 67 5.50 1.33 -4.44
N THR A 68 4.86 2.45 -4.11
CA THR A 68 4.38 2.76 -2.78
C THR A 68 2.89 2.47 -2.67
N LEU A 69 2.49 1.85 -1.58
CA LEU A 69 1.11 1.62 -1.15
C LEU A 69 0.86 2.45 0.11
N ILE A 70 -0.11 3.35 0.08
CA ILE A 70 -0.52 4.15 1.23
C ILE A 70 -1.86 3.63 1.75
N LEU A 71 -1.87 3.21 3.02
CA LEU A 71 -3.07 2.85 3.75
C LEU A 71 -3.53 4.06 4.56
N THR A 72 -4.62 4.71 4.15
CA THR A 72 -5.08 5.99 4.74
C THR A 72 -6.12 5.82 5.84
N GLU A 73 -6.85 4.69 5.88
CA GLU A 73 -7.81 4.39 6.94
C GLU A 73 -7.31 3.22 7.79
N LEU A 74 -6.41 3.50 8.73
CA LEU A 74 -5.81 2.44 9.54
C LEU A 74 -6.79 1.95 10.61
N SER A 75 -7.27 0.72 10.42
CA SER A 75 -8.13 0.01 11.37
C SER A 75 -7.53 -1.35 11.69
N PRO A 76 -7.94 -2.02 12.78
CA PRO A 76 -7.50 -3.37 13.09
C PRO A 76 -7.74 -4.37 11.94
N LYS A 77 -8.72 -4.10 11.06
CA LYS A 77 -9.00 -4.95 9.88
C LYS A 77 -7.89 -4.92 8.84
N HIS A 78 -7.12 -3.85 8.79
CA HIS A 78 -5.95 -3.71 7.92
C HIS A 78 -4.68 -4.27 8.58
N SER A 79 -4.80 -4.90 9.75
CA SER A 79 -3.67 -5.63 10.34
C SER A 79 -3.52 -6.98 9.67
N GLY A 80 -2.31 -7.32 9.24
CA GLY A 80 -2.02 -8.59 8.61
C GLY A 80 -0.69 -8.60 7.89
N TYR A 81 -0.45 -9.67 7.13
CA TYR A 81 0.77 -9.85 6.38
C TYR A 81 0.65 -9.22 5.00
N TYR A 82 1.48 -8.22 4.75
CA TYR A 82 1.61 -7.59 3.45
C TYR A 82 2.82 -8.16 2.72
N GLN A 83 2.65 -8.37 1.42
CA GLN A 83 3.70 -8.78 0.51
C GLN A 83 3.54 -7.97 -0.77
N CYS A 84 4.66 -7.65 -1.40
CA CYS A 84 4.64 -7.13 -2.75
C CYS A 84 5.32 -8.12 -3.69
N SER A 85 4.86 -8.10 -4.93
CA SER A 85 5.38 -8.95 -5.99
C SER A 85 5.55 -8.15 -7.25
N ALA A 86 6.52 -8.53 -8.06
CA ALA A 86 6.81 -7.89 -9.32
C ALA A 86 7.12 -8.90 -10.42
N ARG A 87 6.78 -8.52 -11.65
CA ARG A 87 7.11 -9.26 -12.88
C ARG A 87 7.51 -8.27 -13.96
N ASP A 88 8.30 -8.70 -14.93
CA ASP A 88 8.59 -7.90 -16.12
C ASP A 88 7.32 -7.69 -16.94
N SER A 89 6.99 -6.43 -17.27
CA SER A 89 5.79 -6.13 -18.06
C SER A 89 5.87 -6.63 -19.50
N TYR A 90 7.09 -6.87 -20.01
CA TYR A 90 7.32 -7.36 -21.37
C TYR A 90 7.42 -8.89 -21.46
N ASP A 91 7.50 -9.58 -20.32
CA ASP A 91 7.49 -11.04 -20.24
C ASP A 91 6.29 -11.53 -19.42
N PRO A 92 5.10 -11.65 -20.02
CA PRO A 92 3.90 -12.11 -19.33
C PRO A 92 3.99 -13.59 -18.89
N SER A 93 4.87 -14.38 -19.50
CA SER A 93 5.21 -15.75 -19.07
C SER A 93 6.22 -15.80 -17.93
N GLY A 94 6.86 -14.68 -17.60
CA GLY A 94 7.85 -14.58 -16.55
C GLY A 94 7.29 -14.90 -15.18
N SER A 95 8.15 -15.41 -14.29
CA SER A 95 7.77 -15.67 -12.90
C SER A 95 7.67 -14.38 -12.10
N TRP A 96 6.75 -14.35 -11.14
CA TRP A 96 6.68 -13.28 -10.14
C TRP A 96 7.81 -13.46 -9.14
N VAL A 97 8.54 -12.38 -8.87
CA VAL A 97 9.41 -12.27 -7.70
C VAL A 97 8.61 -11.64 -6.56
N GLN A 98 8.78 -12.14 -5.33
CA GLN A 98 7.98 -11.72 -4.17
C GLN A 98 8.88 -11.29 -3.02
N SER A 99 8.42 -10.31 -2.24
CA SER A 99 9.04 -9.94 -0.98
C SER A 99 8.76 -10.97 0.11
N ALA A 100 9.55 -10.92 1.18
CA ALA A 100 9.15 -11.56 2.43
C ALA A 100 7.82 -10.96 2.96
N PRO A 101 6.98 -11.75 3.65
CA PRO A 101 5.78 -11.23 4.32
C PRO A 101 6.15 -10.35 5.49
N VAL A 102 5.60 -9.14 5.52
CA VAL A 102 5.77 -8.18 6.60
C VAL A 102 4.47 -8.02 7.36
N LEU A 103 4.50 -8.26 8.67
CA LEU A 103 3.34 -8.05 9.53
C LEU A 103 3.14 -6.56 9.79
N VAL A 104 2.07 -6.00 9.23
CA VAL A 104 1.57 -4.68 9.61
C VAL A 104 0.58 -4.89 10.74
N HIS A 105 0.94 -4.40 11.92
CA HIS A 105 0.08 -4.45 13.09
C HIS A 105 -0.47 -3.05 13.37
N ILE A 106 -1.79 -2.88 13.35
CA ILE A 106 -2.47 -1.62 13.67
C ILE A 106 -3.21 -1.85 14.98
N THR A 107 -2.55 -1.51 16.08
CA THR A 107 -3.18 -1.52 17.41
C THR A 107 -3.57 -0.12 17.81
N ASP A 108 -4.51 -0.02 18.75
CA ASP A 108 -4.78 1.25 19.41
C ASP A 108 -3.54 1.79 20.12
N GLN A 109 -2.61 0.92 20.56
CA GLN A 109 -1.35 1.36 21.15
C GLN A 109 -0.47 2.12 20.15
N ILE A 110 -0.32 1.64 18.91
CA ILE A 110 0.49 2.32 17.87
C ILE A 110 -0.14 3.66 17.48
N ARG A 111 -1.46 3.83 17.61
CA ARG A 111 -2.13 5.14 17.42
C ARG A 111 -1.67 6.20 18.43
N TYR A 112 -1.21 5.79 19.62
CA TYR A 112 -0.78 6.69 20.69
C TYR A 112 0.73 6.62 20.99
N LEU A 113 1.51 5.85 20.23
CA LEU A 113 2.97 5.86 20.31
C LEU A 113 3.49 7.16 19.72
N LYS A 114 3.43 8.22 20.52
CA LYS A 114 4.05 9.51 20.21
C LYS A 114 5.57 9.31 20.11
N PRO A 115 6.22 9.68 18.98
CA PRO A 115 7.67 9.83 18.97
C PRO A 115 8.03 10.93 19.98
N GLN A 116 8.70 10.58 21.07
CA GLN A 116 9.30 11.56 21.99
C GLN A 116 10.46 12.24 21.26
N GLY A 117 10.18 13.30 20.49
CA GLY A 117 11.24 14.01 19.78
C GLY A 117 10.84 15.09 18.77
N ALA A 118 9.57 15.44 18.60
CA ALA A 118 9.19 16.54 17.71
C ALA A 118 8.71 17.76 18.52
N SER A 119 9.53 18.83 18.49
CA SER A 119 9.16 20.17 18.96
C SER A 119 8.04 20.73 18.08
N PRO A 120 7.00 21.37 18.65
CA PRO A 120 5.94 21.97 17.86
C PRO A 120 6.43 23.31 17.32
N THR A 121 6.76 23.36 16.04
CA THR A 121 6.92 24.64 15.34
C THR A 121 6.32 24.55 13.94
N GLU A 122 5.08 25.06 13.87
CA GLU A 122 4.61 25.97 12.82
C GLU A 122 3.61 25.46 11.74
N THR A 123 2.38 25.97 11.92
CA THR A 123 1.30 26.33 10.98
C THR A 123 0.48 25.23 10.26
N PRO A 124 -0.86 25.20 10.45
CA PRO A 124 -1.74 24.24 9.79
C PRO A 124 -2.00 24.67 8.33
N GLN A 125 -1.48 23.90 7.37
CA GLN A 125 -2.04 23.91 6.02
C GLN A 125 -3.24 22.96 6.01
N LEU A 126 -4.42 23.56 6.15
CA LEU A 126 -5.72 22.92 5.95
C LEU A 126 -5.85 22.53 4.47
N HIS A 127 -5.29 21.38 4.09
CA HIS A 127 -5.73 20.68 2.89
C HIS A 127 -6.85 19.73 3.29
N LEU A 128 -8.04 20.05 2.80
CA LEU A 128 -9.27 19.31 2.93
C LEU A 128 -9.05 17.86 2.45
N PHE A 129 -8.77 16.92 3.35
CA PHE A 129 -9.12 15.53 3.09
C PHE A 129 -10.64 15.45 3.19
N GLN A 130 -11.32 15.66 2.06
CA GLN A 130 -12.73 15.30 1.95
C GLN A 130 -12.82 13.81 2.29
N ARG A 131 -13.46 13.49 3.43
CA ARG A 131 -13.91 12.13 3.75
C ARG A 131 -14.85 11.71 2.63
N PHE A 132 -14.35 10.95 1.65
CA PHE A 132 -15.19 10.20 0.75
C PHE A 132 -15.64 8.96 1.51
N SER A 133 -16.84 9.03 2.10
CA SER A 133 -17.52 7.86 2.63
C SER A 133 -17.66 6.83 1.50
N CYS A 134 -17.08 5.65 1.68
CA CYS A 134 -17.20 4.55 0.72
C CYS A 134 -18.70 4.24 0.53
N PRO A 135 -19.25 4.31 -0.69
CA PRO A 135 -20.61 3.84 -0.93
C PRO A 135 -20.64 2.31 -0.71
N PRO A 136 -21.68 1.77 -0.07
CA PRO A 136 -21.81 0.32 0.08
C PRO A 136 -21.90 -0.31 -1.32
N LEU A 137 -21.07 -1.32 -1.57
CA LEU A 137 -21.19 -2.17 -2.76
C LEU A 137 -22.61 -2.75 -2.78
N SER A 138 -23.42 -2.28 -3.72
CA SER A 138 -24.76 -2.83 -3.98
C SER A 138 -24.62 -4.31 -4.36
N PRO A 139 -25.45 -5.22 -3.82
CA PRO A 139 -25.43 -6.65 -4.16
C PRO A 139 -25.63 -6.96 -5.66
N SER A 140 -26.07 -5.99 -6.47
CA SER A 140 -26.30 -6.20 -7.91
C SER A 140 -25.03 -6.44 -8.73
N ALA A 141 -23.85 -6.01 -8.28
CA ALA A 141 -22.60 -6.21 -9.04
C ALA A 141 -22.12 -7.68 -9.04
N TYR A 142 -22.58 -8.50 -8.09
CA TYR A 142 -22.20 -9.92 -8.01
C TYR A 142 -22.89 -10.75 -9.10
N TYR A 143 -24.11 -10.39 -9.51
CA TYR A 143 -24.87 -11.16 -10.50
C TYR A 143 -24.47 -10.89 -11.95
N SER A 144 -23.84 -9.75 -12.25
CA SER A 144 -23.41 -9.42 -13.63
C SER A 144 -22.15 -10.18 -14.07
N ALA A 145 -21.37 -10.73 -13.14
CA ALA A 145 -20.16 -11.50 -13.46
C ALA A 145 -20.44 -12.98 -13.81
N VAL A 146 -21.67 -13.48 -13.61
CA VAL A 146 -22.03 -14.89 -13.83
C VAL A 146 -22.91 -15.09 -15.08
N SER A 147 -23.46 -14.02 -15.67
CA SER A 147 -24.37 -14.09 -16.83
C SER A 147 -23.74 -13.67 -18.16
N SER A 148 -22.42 -13.71 -18.29
CA SER A 148 -21.72 -13.56 -19.57
C SER A 148 -20.75 -14.72 -19.74
N SER A 149 -21.33 -15.89 -20.03
CA SER A 149 -20.67 -17.08 -20.58
C SER A 149 -21.61 -17.69 -21.61
#